data_AF-A0A0Q8CIQ5-F1
#
_entry.id   AF-A0A0Q8CIQ5-F1
#
_cell.length_a   1.000
_cell.length_b   1.000
_cell.length_c   1.000
_cell.angle_alpha   90.00
_cell.angle_beta   90.00
_cell.angle_gamma   90.00
#
_symmetry.space_group_name_H-M   'P 1'
#
loop_
_entity.id
_entity.type
_entity.pdbx_description
1 polymer ?
#
loop_
_entity_poly.entity_id
_entity_poly.type
_entity_poly.pdbx_seq_one_letter_code
_entity_poly.pdbx_strand_id
1 'polypeptide(L)'
;MSQESGAALSVFSLDSAALSRTAVNSIRAALGIGGAVALIVGLLITFQPEAAATTIAVLLGVYFVIAGVVYVVVGITARGLSGAARALDACLGVLFLVGAGLAFANLSGTVAFLAGFLGIVIGVLWIVEGIATLVQLSDAPSKGWAVVIAIVSILAGIALLFAPVWGARLLFLVTGVALIVLGIMQIVRAFTFGRRGSGQTGVEA
;
A
#
# COMPACT_ATOMS: atom_id res chain seq x y z
N MET A 1 41.93 20.57 -37.90
CA MET A 1 41.23 20.76 -36.60
C MET A 1 39.98 19.87 -36.46
N SER A 2 39.87 18.72 -37.12
CA SER A 2 38.65 17.88 -37.12
C SER A 2 38.73 16.61 -36.24
N GLN A 3 39.87 16.33 -35.59
CA GLN A 3 40.10 15.06 -34.87
C GLN A 3 39.73 15.11 -33.38
N GLU A 4 39.64 16.30 -32.76
CA GLU A 4 39.30 16.42 -31.33
C GLU A 4 37.79 16.26 -31.04
N SER A 5 36.93 16.47 -32.05
CA SER A 5 35.48 16.41 -31.87
C SER A 5 34.94 14.98 -31.66
N GLY A 6 35.68 13.93 -32.06
CA GLY A 6 35.25 12.53 -31.93
C GLY A 6 35.53 11.93 -30.55
N ALA A 7 36.64 12.30 -29.91
CA ALA A 7 37.03 11.83 -28.58
C ALA A 7 36.16 12.41 -27.46
N ALA A 8 35.67 13.65 -27.64
CA ALA A 8 34.73 14.25 -26.72
C ALA A 8 33.38 13.51 -26.71
N LEU A 9 32.88 13.05 -27.87
CA LEU A 9 31.60 12.33 -27.97
C LEU A 9 31.64 10.88 -27.44
N SER A 10 32.81 10.23 -27.37
CA SER A 10 32.98 8.92 -26.73
C SER A 10 33.03 9.00 -25.20
N VAL A 11 33.46 10.13 -24.64
CA VAL A 11 33.37 10.40 -23.18
C VAL A 11 31.93 10.71 -22.76
N PHE A 12 31.14 11.34 -23.64
CA PHE A 12 29.69 11.52 -23.46
C PHE A 12 28.84 10.30 -23.89
N SER A 13 29.42 9.33 -24.61
CA SER A 13 28.86 8.00 -24.77
C SER A 13 29.04 7.23 -23.47
N LEU A 14 28.23 7.59 -22.46
CA LEU A 14 27.99 6.73 -21.32
C LEU A 14 27.68 5.35 -21.90
N ASP A 15 28.43 4.32 -21.48
CA ASP A 15 28.27 2.94 -21.95
C ASP A 15 26.81 2.54 -21.74
N SER A 16 26.01 2.71 -22.79
CA SER A 16 24.55 2.62 -22.74
C SER A 16 24.14 1.19 -22.43
N ALA A 17 25.02 0.23 -22.75
CA ALA A 17 24.93 -1.16 -22.38
C ALA A 17 25.26 -1.41 -20.89
N ALA A 18 26.11 -0.61 -20.26
CA ALA A 18 26.34 -0.66 -18.81
C ALA A 18 25.17 -0.03 -18.03
N LEU A 19 24.64 1.10 -18.51
CA LEU A 19 23.45 1.74 -17.93
C LEU A 19 22.21 0.84 -18.07
N SER A 20 22.03 0.17 -19.21
CA SER A 20 20.91 -0.77 -19.41
C SER A 20 21.04 -2.03 -18.55
N ARG A 21 22.24 -2.60 -18.41
CA ARG A 21 22.49 -3.74 -17.50
C ARG A 21 22.23 -3.39 -16.05
N THR A 22 22.65 -2.20 -15.62
CA THR A 22 22.41 -1.70 -14.26
C THR A 22 20.92 -1.49 -14.01
N ALA A 23 20.20 -0.90 -14.98
CA ALA A 23 18.74 -0.73 -14.90
C ALA A 23 18.00 -2.08 -14.87
N VAL A 24 18.41 -3.06 -15.68
CA VAL A 24 17.80 -4.41 -15.65
C VAL A 24 18.06 -5.10 -14.31
N ASN A 25 19.28 -5.02 -13.79
CA ASN A 25 19.62 -5.63 -12.50
C ASN A 25 18.93 -4.95 -11.32
N SER A 26 18.76 -3.63 -11.34
CA SER A 26 18.02 -2.91 -10.30
C SER A 26 16.53 -3.24 -10.31
N ILE A 27 15.91 -3.35 -11.50
CA ILE A 27 14.52 -3.80 -11.64
C ILE A 27 14.36 -5.23 -11.11
N ARG A 28 15.27 -6.14 -11.47
CA ARG A 28 15.25 -7.53 -10.96
C ARG A 28 15.41 -7.58 -9.45
N ALA A 29 16.32 -6.80 -8.88
CA ALA A 29 16.52 -6.71 -7.44
C ALA A 29 15.28 -6.15 -6.73
N ALA A 30 14.69 -5.08 -7.24
CA ALA A 30 13.47 -4.50 -6.70
C ALA A 30 12.28 -5.47 -6.75
N LEU A 31 12.10 -6.18 -7.87
CA LEU A 31 11.06 -7.20 -8.03
C LEU A 31 11.31 -8.41 -7.10
N GLY A 32 12.55 -8.86 -6.97
CA GLY A 32 12.91 -10.00 -6.12
C GLY A 32 12.73 -9.70 -4.64
N ILE A 33 13.28 -8.59 -4.16
CA ILE A 33 13.17 -8.16 -2.76
C ILE A 33 11.72 -7.80 -2.43
N GLY A 34 11.08 -6.99 -3.27
CA GLY A 34 9.68 -6.61 -3.08
C GLY A 34 8.75 -7.82 -3.08
N GLY A 35 8.98 -8.77 -3.98
CA GLY A 35 8.22 -10.03 -4.04
C GLY A 35 8.43 -10.92 -2.80
N ALA A 36 9.67 -11.04 -2.31
CA ALA A 36 9.96 -11.78 -1.10
C ALA A 36 9.30 -11.16 0.13
N VAL A 37 9.38 -9.83 0.28
CA VAL A 37 8.71 -9.11 1.38
C VAL A 37 7.20 -9.28 1.29
N ALA A 38 6.59 -9.09 0.12
CA ALA A 38 5.15 -9.30 -0.07
C ALA A 38 4.71 -10.72 0.28
N LEU A 39 5.50 -11.73 -0.10
CA LEU A 39 5.23 -13.13 0.23
C LEU A 39 5.28 -13.38 1.74
N ILE A 40 6.33 -12.91 2.41
CA ILE A 40 6.50 -13.09 3.87
C ILE A 40 5.36 -12.40 4.61
N VAL A 41 5.08 -11.14 4.28
CA VAL A 41 4.00 -10.36 4.90
C VAL A 41 2.64 -11.01 4.63
N GLY A 42 2.40 -11.47 3.39
CA GLY A 42 1.18 -12.16 3.03
C GLY A 42 0.96 -13.44 3.86
N LEU A 43 2.01 -14.26 4.02
CA LEU A 43 1.95 -15.45 4.88
C LEU A 43 1.64 -15.09 6.34
N LEU A 44 2.31 -14.08 6.90
CA LEU A 44 2.07 -13.65 8.28
C LEU A 44 0.62 -13.18 8.48
N ILE A 45 0.08 -12.39 7.55
CA ILE A 45 -1.30 -11.91 7.63
C ILE A 45 -2.32 -13.06 7.48
N THR A 46 -2.09 -13.98 6.53
CA THR A 46 -3.02 -15.09 6.27
C THR A 46 -3.08 -16.08 7.43
N PHE A 47 -1.95 -16.42 8.03
CA PHE A 47 -1.91 -17.40 9.12
C PHE A 47 -2.10 -16.79 10.51
N GLN A 48 -1.81 -15.50 10.70
CA GLN A 48 -1.97 -14.80 11.97
C GLN A 48 -2.64 -13.42 11.80
N PRO A 49 -3.93 -13.37 11.40
CA PRO A 49 -4.64 -12.10 11.17
C PRO A 49 -4.77 -11.27 12.46
N GLU A 50 -4.91 -11.92 13.61
CA GLU A 50 -5.01 -11.23 14.91
C GLU A 50 -3.70 -10.55 15.32
N ALA A 51 -2.56 -11.21 15.09
CA ALA A 51 -1.24 -10.62 15.34
C ALA A 51 -0.99 -9.44 14.39
N ALA A 52 -1.38 -9.56 13.12
CA ALA A 52 -1.29 -8.47 12.14
C ALA A 52 -2.13 -7.25 12.56
N ALA A 53 -3.40 -7.47 12.96
CA ALA A 53 -4.26 -6.39 13.43
C ALA A 53 -3.73 -5.72 14.71
N THR A 54 -3.20 -6.51 15.64
CA THR A 54 -2.55 -6.02 16.86
C THR A 54 -1.31 -5.19 16.53
N THR A 55 -0.49 -5.64 15.59
CA THR A 55 0.71 -4.91 15.14
C THR A 55 0.33 -3.55 14.56
N ILE A 56 -0.72 -3.49 13.74
CA ILE A 56 -1.23 -2.22 13.19
C ILE A 56 -1.71 -1.28 14.31
N ALA A 57 -2.46 -1.80 15.29
CA ALA A 57 -2.92 -1.00 16.42
C ALA A 57 -1.76 -0.44 17.26
N VAL A 58 -0.72 -1.25 17.51
CA VAL A 58 0.50 -0.80 18.21
C VAL A 58 1.22 0.28 17.42
N LEU A 59 1.43 0.09 16.12
CA LEU A 59 2.08 1.09 15.26
C LEU A 59 1.31 2.41 15.23
N LEU A 60 -0.03 2.35 15.17
CA LEU A 60 -0.88 3.53 15.24
C LEU A 60 -0.75 4.24 16.61
N GLY A 61 -0.74 3.48 17.70
CA GLY A 61 -0.53 4.03 19.05
C GLY A 61 0.84 4.71 19.19
N VAL A 62 1.91 4.10 18.68
CA VAL A 62 3.25 4.69 18.66
C VAL A 62 3.26 5.98 17.83
N TYR A 63 2.62 5.98 16.66
CA TYR A 63 2.47 7.17 15.85
C TYR A 63 1.73 8.29 16.62
N PHE A 64 0.65 7.97 17.33
CA PHE A 64 -0.07 8.96 18.16
C PHE A 64 0.81 9.52 19.28
N VAL A 65 1.67 8.72 19.91
CA VAL A 65 2.63 9.24 20.89
C VAL A 65 3.58 10.25 20.24
N ILE A 66 4.21 9.86 19.13
CA ILE A 66 5.21 10.69 18.44
C ILE A 66 4.56 11.99 17.95
N ALA A 67 3.44 11.87 17.22
CA ALA A 67 2.69 13.02 16.71
C ALA A 67 2.23 13.93 17.85
N GLY A 68 1.69 13.35 18.93
CA GLY A 68 1.22 14.08 20.09
C GLY A 68 2.31 14.94 20.73
N VAL A 69 3.49 14.36 20.97
CA VAL A 69 4.65 15.10 21.49
C VAL A 69 5.07 16.22 20.53
N VAL A 70 5.18 15.93 19.23
CA VAL A 70 5.57 16.92 18.23
C VAL A 70 4.61 18.10 18.20
N TYR A 71 3.30 17.86 18.14
CA TYR A 71 2.29 18.91 18.08
C TYR A 71 2.22 19.76 19.36
N VAL A 72 2.37 19.14 20.54
CA VAL A 72 2.48 19.90 21.81
C VAL A 72 3.71 20.80 21.79
N VAL A 73 4.87 20.29 21.37
CA VAL A 73 6.11 21.07 21.28
C VAL A 73 5.96 22.23 20.30
N VAL A 74 5.36 22.01 19.13
CA VAL A 74 5.11 23.06 18.13
C VAL A 74 4.17 24.13 18.71
N GLY A 75 3.05 23.74 19.31
CA GLY A 75 2.11 24.69 19.91
C GLY A 75 2.75 25.58 20.98
N ILE A 76 3.67 25.02 21.78
CA ILE A 76 4.38 25.76 22.82
C ILE A 76 5.51 26.63 22.26
N THR A 77 6.30 26.12 21.31
CA THR A 77 7.57 26.77 20.91
C THR A 77 7.45 27.67 19.68
N ALA A 78 6.47 27.46 18.80
CA ALA A 78 6.36 28.18 17.53
C ALA A 78 5.92 29.65 17.72
N ARG A 79 6.90 30.56 17.82
CA ARG A 79 6.64 32.01 17.99
C ARG A 79 6.21 32.73 16.71
N GLY A 80 6.30 32.08 15.55
CA GLY A 80 5.88 32.63 14.25
C GLY A 80 4.42 32.36 13.86
N LEU A 81 3.69 31.55 14.64
CA LEU A 81 2.29 31.23 14.42
C LEU A 81 1.37 32.19 15.18
N SER A 82 0.15 32.38 14.68
CA SER A 82 -0.89 33.09 15.43
C SER A 82 -1.21 32.34 16.73
N GLY A 83 -1.65 33.06 17.77
CA GLY A 83 -1.99 32.44 19.05
C GLY A 83 -3.03 31.32 18.93
N ALA A 84 -3.99 31.47 18.01
CA ALA A 84 -5.01 30.46 17.73
C ALA A 84 -4.42 29.20 17.07
N ALA A 85 -3.50 29.34 16.11
CA ALA A 85 -2.85 28.20 15.47
C ALA A 85 -2.01 27.39 16.48
N ARG A 86 -1.27 28.09 17.35
CA ARG A 86 -0.52 27.46 18.44
C ARG A 86 -1.40 26.68 19.40
N ALA A 87 -2.54 27.27 19.78
CA ALA A 87 -3.51 26.60 20.64
C ALA A 87 -4.10 25.36 19.97
N LEU A 88 -4.42 25.43 18.67
CA LEU A 88 -4.91 24.29 17.91
C LEU A 88 -3.88 23.15 17.87
N ASP A 89 -2.61 23.45 17.58
CA ASP A 89 -1.54 22.43 17.56
C ASP A 89 -1.36 21.80 18.95
N ALA A 90 -1.34 22.61 20.02
CA ALA A 90 -1.24 22.08 21.37
C ALA A 90 -2.43 21.17 21.72
N CYS A 91 -3.66 21.59 21.41
CA CYS A 91 -4.87 20.80 21.63
C CYS A 91 -4.85 19.50 20.82
N LEU A 92 -4.45 19.56 19.55
CA LEU A 92 -4.33 18.40 18.68
C LEU A 92 -3.27 17.42 19.21
N GLY A 93 -2.15 17.95 19.71
CA GLY A 93 -1.11 17.15 20.34
C GLY A 93 -1.60 16.43 21.59
N VAL A 94 -2.31 17.12 22.48
CA VAL A 94 -2.96 16.50 23.65
C VAL A 94 -3.97 15.43 23.21
N LEU A 95 -4.78 15.70 22.19
CA LEU A 95 -5.74 14.73 21.66
C LEU A 95 -5.05 13.45 21.17
N PHE A 96 -3.94 13.57 20.45
CA PHE A 96 -3.14 12.40 20.03
C PHE A 96 -2.59 11.62 21.23
N LEU A 97 -2.05 12.30 22.24
CA LEU A 97 -1.53 11.64 23.44
C LEU A 97 -2.63 10.90 24.22
N VAL A 98 -3.81 11.51 24.35
CA VAL A 98 -4.98 10.85 24.95
C VAL A 98 -5.39 9.63 24.12
N GLY A 99 -5.43 9.76 22.79
CA GLY A 99 -5.70 8.65 21.89
C GLY A 99 -4.71 7.50 22.05
N ALA A 100 -3.41 7.79 22.17
CA ALA A 100 -2.39 6.78 22.43
C ALA A 100 -2.59 6.09 23.78
N GLY A 101 -2.87 6.87 24.84
CA GLY A 101 -3.18 6.33 26.16
C GLY A 101 -4.36 5.37 26.14
N LEU A 102 -5.45 5.75 25.47
CA LEU A 102 -6.63 4.90 25.27
C LEU A 102 -6.30 3.64 24.45
N ALA A 103 -5.48 3.79 23.39
CA ALA A 103 -5.08 2.69 22.53
C ALA A 103 -4.28 1.61 23.29
N PHE A 104 -3.33 2.02 24.12
CA PHE A 104 -2.52 1.10 24.91
C PHE A 104 -3.20 0.60 26.19
N ALA A 105 -4.18 1.33 26.72
CA ALA A 105 -4.94 0.90 27.89
C ALA A 105 -5.78 -0.36 27.63
N ASN A 106 -6.30 -0.52 26.41
CA ASN A 106 -7.01 -1.73 26.01
C ASN A 106 -6.75 -2.06 24.53
N LEU A 107 -5.61 -2.70 24.28
CA LEU A 107 -5.18 -3.00 22.92
C LEU A 107 -6.16 -3.89 22.16
N SER A 108 -6.79 -4.86 22.82
CA SER A 108 -7.82 -5.73 22.21
C SER A 108 -9.07 -4.92 21.81
N GLY A 109 -9.53 -4.03 22.69
CA GLY A 109 -10.61 -3.10 22.40
C GLY A 109 -10.29 -2.16 21.24
N THR A 110 -9.06 -1.66 21.16
CA THR A 110 -8.59 -0.84 20.05
C THR A 110 -8.57 -1.60 18.73
N VAL A 111 -8.07 -2.84 18.73
CA VAL A 111 -8.11 -3.71 17.55
C VAL A 111 -9.56 -3.94 17.08
N ALA A 112 -10.47 -4.24 18.01
CA ALA A 112 -11.88 -4.43 17.69
C ALA A 112 -12.53 -3.15 17.16
N PHE A 113 -12.22 -2.00 17.76
CA PHE A 113 -12.70 -0.69 17.30
C PHE A 113 -12.18 -0.36 15.90
N LEU A 114 -10.87 -0.52 15.64
CA LEU A 114 -10.28 -0.31 14.31
C LEU A 114 -10.89 -1.25 13.27
N ALA A 115 -11.04 -2.53 13.60
CA ALA A 115 -11.66 -3.51 12.72
C ALA A 115 -13.12 -3.15 12.41
N GLY A 116 -13.88 -2.73 13.43
CA GLY A 116 -15.25 -2.26 13.29
C GLY A 116 -15.34 -1.02 12.41
N PHE A 117 -14.57 0.02 12.73
CA PHE A 117 -14.51 1.29 12.02
C PHE A 117 -14.12 1.09 10.55
N LEU A 118 -13.01 0.39 10.29
CA LEU A 118 -12.54 0.14 8.93
C LEU A 118 -13.50 -0.79 8.16
N GLY A 119 -14.07 -1.81 8.81
CA GLY A 119 -15.07 -2.68 8.19
C GLY A 119 -16.30 -1.88 7.74
N ILE A 120 -16.78 -0.94 8.55
CA ILE A 120 -17.89 -0.06 8.16
C ILE A 120 -17.50 0.84 7.00
N VAL A 121 -16.35 1.54 7.10
CA VAL A 121 -15.88 2.46 6.05
C VAL A 121 -15.72 1.72 4.72
N ILE A 122 -15.03 0.58 4.72
CA ILE A 122 -14.82 -0.23 3.51
C ILE A 122 -16.16 -0.76 2.99
N GLY A 123 -17.08 -1.15 3.88
CA GLY A 123 -18.41 -1.60 3.50
C GLY A 123 -19.20 -0.52 2.75
N VAL A 124 -19.17 0.71 3.26
CA VAL A 124 -19.77 1.86 2.58
C VAL A 124 -19.10 2.11 1.23
N LEU A 125 -17.76 2.08 1.17
CA LEU A 125 -17.02 2.31 -0.07
C LEU A 125 -17.38 1.29 -1.15
N TRP A 126 -17.49 0.00 -0.82
CA TRP A 126 -17.90 -1.04 -1.78
C TRP A 126 -19.36 -0.90 -2.25
N ILE A 127 -20.26 -0.45 -1.38
CA ILE A 127 -21.64 -0.13 -1.81
C ILE A 127 -21.61 1.03 -2.81
N VAL A 128 -20.90 2.11 -2.48
CA VAL A 128 -20.77 3.28 -3.35
C VAL A 128 -20.12 2.91 -4.68
N GLU A 129 -19.07 2.10 -4.67
CA GLU A 129 -18.40 1.60 -5.88
C GLU A 129 -19.34 0.77 -6.76
N GLY A 130 -20.13 -0.12 -6.16
CA GLY A 130 -21.12 -0.89 -6.91
C GLY A 130 -22.22 -0.02 -7.51
N ILE A 131 -22.72 0.98 -6.75
CA ILE A 131 -23.68 1.97 -7.28
C ILE A 131 -23.05 2.77 -8.42
N ALA A 132 -21.82 3.26 -8.26
CA ALA A 132 -21.12 4.01 -9.29
C ALA A 132 -20.90 3.18 -10.56
N THR A 133 -20.61 1.88 -10.42
CA THR A 133 -20.49 0.94 -11.54
C THR A 133 -21.81 0.80 -12.31
N LEU A 134 -22.95 0.78 -11.62
CA LEU A 134 -24.27 0.76 -12.26
C LEU A 134 -24.61 2.09 -12.94
N VAL A 135 -24.21 3.21 -12.35
CA VAL A 135 -24.41 4.54 -12.96
C VAL A 135 -23.62 4.68 -14.26
N GLN A 136 -22.40 4.12 -14.31
CA GLN A 136 -21.51 4.16 -15.47
C GLN A 136 -21.73 2.99 -16.43
N LEU A 137 -22.83 2.25 -16.30
CA LEU A 137 -23.07 1.01 -17.05
C LEU A 137 -23.18 1.24 -18.56
N SER A 138 -23.58 2.43 -19.01
CA SER A 138 -23.61 2.79 -20.44
C SER A 138 -22.24 2.72 -21.09
N ASP A 139 -21.21 3.09 -20.34
CA ASP A 139 -19.83 3.26 -20.80
C ASP A 139 -18.98 2.00 -20.55
N ALA A 140 -19.58 0.99 -19.91
CA ALA A 140 -18.91 -0.25 -19.56
C ALA A 140 -18.60 -1.10 -20.81
N PRO A 141 -17.35 -1.60 -20.97
CA PRO A 141 -16.98 -2.48 -22.08
C PRO A 141 -17.83 -3.75 -22.17
N SER A 142 -18.27 -4.26 -21.02
CA SER A 142 -19.12 -5.45 -20.91
C SER A 142 -20.20 -5.22 -19.85
N LYS A 143 -21.40 -4.85 -20.29
CA LYS A 143 -22.52 -4.49 -19.40
C LYS A 143 -22.90 -5.61 -18.43
N GLY A 144 -23.03 -6.85 -18.92
CA GLY A 144 -23.39 -8.00 -18.08
C GLY A 144 -22.38 -8.24 -16.95
N TRP A 145 -21.08 -8.14 -17.25
CA TRP A 145 -20.03 -8.30 -16.25
C TRP A 145 -19.99 -7.16 -15.24
N ALA A 146 -20.19 -5.92 -15.68
CA ALA A 146 -20.28 -4.76 -14.80
C ALA A 146 -21.45 -4.89 -13.82
N VAL A 147 -22.60 -5.39 -14.26
CA VAL A 147 -23.74 -5.69 -13.37
C VAL A 147 -23.38 -6.73 -12.32
N VAL A 148 -22.69 -7.82 -12.71
CA VAL A 148 -22.26 -8.86 -11.77
C VAL A 148 -21.31 -8.28 -10.72
N ILE A 149 -20.29 -7.51 -11.14
CA ILE A 149 -19.35 -6.85 -10.22
C ILE A 149 -20.09 -5.90 -9.27
N ALA A 150 -21.01 -5.09 -9.79
CA ALA A 150 -21.76 -4.15 -8.97
C ALA A 150 -22.59 -4.85 -7.89
N ILE A 151 -23.31 -5.92 -8.26
CA ILE A 151 -24.10 -6.71 -7.30
C ILE A 151 -23.20 -7.32 -6.24
N VAL A 152 -22.09 -7.95 -6.64
CA VAL A 152 -21.13 -8.54 -5.69
C VAL A 152 -20.57 -7.48 -4.75
N SER A 153 -20.18 -6.31 -5.27
CA SER A 153 -19.64 -5.20 -4.48
C SER A 153 -20.66 -4.69 -3.46
N ILE A 154 -21.91 -4.47 -3.87
CA ILE A 154 -22.98 -4.00 -2.98
C ILE A 154 -23.25 -5.04 -1.89
N LEU A 155 -23.39 -6.32 -2.24
CA LEU A 155 -23.67 -7.38 -1.26
C LEU A 155 -22.50 -7.57 -0.29
N ALA A 156 -21.26 -7.52 -0.79
CA ALA A 156 -20.08 -7.60 0.05
C ALA A 156 -20.00 -6.42 1.02
N GLY A 157 -20.31 -5.22 0.56
CA GLY A 157 -20.37 -4.04 1.40
C GLY A 157 -21.47 -4.11 2.47
N ILE A 158 -22.67 -4.55 2.10
CA ILE A 158 -23.77 -4.79 3.05
C ILE A 158 -23.35 -5.81 4.12
N ALA A 159 -22.74 -6.93 3.72
CA ALA A 159 -22.25 -7.93 4.66
C ALA A 159 -21.24 -7.35 5.66
N LEU A 160 -20.37 -6.45 5.20
CA LEU A 160 -19.41 -5.74 6.04
C LEU A 160 -20.07 -4.81 7.06
N LEU A 161 -21.17 -4.15 6.71
CA LEU A 161 -21.91 -3.28 7.64
C LEU A 161 -22.54 -4.06 8.80
N PHE A 162 -23.03 -5.28 8.53
CA PHE A 162 -23.67 -6.11 9.55
C PHE A 162 -22.69 -6.95 10.38
N ALA A 163 -21.51 -7.25 9.83
CA ALA A 163 -20.50 -8.05 10.52
C ALA A 163 -19.10 -7.44 10.35
N PRO A 164 -18.84 -6.20 10.82
CA PRO A 164 -17.63 -5.46 10.43
C PRO A 164 -16.34 -6.07 10.99
N VAL A 165 -16.37 -6.62 12.21
CA VAL A 165 -15.20 -7.30 12.79
C VAL A 165 -14.87 -8.61 12.05
N TRP A 166 -15.91 -9.35 11.66
CA TRP A 166 -15.74 -10.59 10.90
C TRP A 166 -15.32 -10.29 9.45
N GLY A 167 -15.92 -9.25 8.86
CA GLY A 167 -15.57 -8.70 7.56
C GLY A 167 -14.12 -8.23 7.51
N ALA A 168 -13.62 -7.53 8.54
CA ALA A 168 -12.22 -7.15 8.64
C ALA A 168 -11.29 -8.38 8.61
N ARG A 169 -11.62 -9.47 9.32
CA ARG A 169 -10.82 -10.72 9.26
C ARG A 169 -10.81 -11.31 7.85
N LEU A 170 -11.97 -11.32 7.17
CA LEU A 170 -12.06 -11.78 5.78
C LEU A 170 -11.21 -10.90 4.85
N LEU A 171 -11.26 -9.59 5.02
CA LEU A 171 -10.43 -8.66 4.26
C LEU A 171 -8.93 -8.96 4.48
N PHE A 172 -8.50 -9.19 5.72
CA PHE A 172 -7.12 -9.58 6.00
C PHE A 172 -6.74 -10.88 5.28
N LEU A 173 -7.61 -11.89 5.29
CA LEU A 173 -7.38 -13.14 4.58
C LEU A 173 -7.20 -12.90 3.08
N VAL A 174 -8.14 -12.17 2.46
CA VAL A 174 -8.11 -11.85 1.03
C VAL A 174 -6.85 -11.05 0.68
N THR A 175 -6.51 -10.04 1.48
CA THR A 175 -5.29 -9.25 1.30
C THR A 175 -4.03 -10.11 1.46
N GLY A 176 -3.97 -10.98 2.46
CA GLY A 176 -2.82 -11.87 2.69
C GLY A 176 -2.61 -12.84 1.52
N VAL A 177 -3.69 -13.48 1.04
CA VAL A 177 -3.64 -14.35 -0.13
C VAL A 177 -3.24 -13.58 -1.38
N ALA A 178 -3.78 -12.38 -1.59
CA ALA A 178 -3.40 -11.52 -2.70
C ALA A 178 -1.90 -11.15 -2.65
N LEU A 179 -1.36 -10.82 -1.47
CA LEU A 179 0.07 -10.53 -1.28
C LEU A 179 0.95 -11.75 -1.55
N ILE A 180 0.52 -12.95 -1.16
CA ILE A 180 1.22 -14.20 -1.50
C ILE A 180 1.30 -14.37 -3.01
N VAL A 181 0.17 -14.25 -3.71
CA VAL A 181 0.11 -14.40 -5.17
C VAL A 181 0.95 -13.32 -5.87
N LEU A 182 0.83 -12.06 -5.46
CA LEU A 182 1.64 -10.95 -5.97
C LEU A 182 3.13 -11.18 -5.71
N GLY A 183 3.50 -11.64 -4.51
CA GLY A 183 4.88 -11.95 -4.14
C GLY A 183 5.48 -13.02 -5.05
N ILE A 184 4.77 -14.13 -5.26
CA ILE A 184 5.16 -15.19 -6.18
C ILE A 184 5.33 -14.64 -7.60
N MET A 185 4.36 -13.87 -8.11
CA MET A 185 4.44 -13.29 -9.45
C MET A 185 5.65 -12.36 -9.62
N GLN A 186 5.96 -11.53 -8.62
CA GLN A 186 7.10 -10.61 -8.67
C GLN A 186 8.44 -11.35 -8.64
N ILE A 187 8.54 -12.41 -7.83
CA ILE A 187 9.73 -13.28 -7.80
C ILE A 187 9.93 -13.95 -9.16
N VAL A 188 8.86 -14.51 -9.76
CA VAL A 188 8.94 -15.12 -11.11
C VAL A 188 9.37 -14.08 -12.15
N ARG A 189 8.85 -12.85 -12.07
CA ARG A 189 9.25 -11.73 -12.95
C ARG A 189 10.72 -11.35 -12.76
N ALA A 190 11.23 -11.32 -11.53
CA ALA A 190 12.63 -11.02 -11.24
C ALA A 190 13.59 -12.02 -11.90
N PHE A 191 13.20 -13.30 -11.98
CA PHE A 191 13.99 -14.34 -12.66
C PHE A 191 13.80 -14.36 -14.18
N THR A 192 12.66 -13.90 -14.70
CA THR A 192 12.37 -13.93 -16.14
C THR A 192 12.77 -12.64 -16.88
N PHE A 193 12.90 -11.51 -16.17
CA PHE A 193 13.43 -10.26 -16.72
C PHE A 193 14.87 -10.44 -17.23
N GLY A 194 15.11 -10.15 -18.51
CA GLY A 194 16.43 -10.23 -19.16
C GLY A 194 16.74 -11.52 -19.93
N ARG A 195 15.85 -12.53 -19.93
CA ARG A 195 16.07 -13.80 -20.67
C ARG A 195 15.71 -13.77 -22.17
N ARG A 196 15.18 -12.67 -22.71
CA ARG A 196 14.72 -12.58 -24.13
C ARG A 196 15.78 -12.02 -25.10
N GLY A 197 17.04 -12.44 -25.00
CA GLY A 197 18.13 -11.88 -25.83
C GLY A 197 19.06 -12.88 -26.53
N SER A 198 18.93 -14.19 -26.34
CA SER A 198 19.94 -15.17 -26.79
C SER A 198 19.43 -16.20 -27.80
N GLY A 199 18.46 -15.86 -28.64
CA GLY A 199 17.78 -16.82 -29.52
C GLY A 199 17.62 -16.43 -31.00
N GLN A 200 18.35 -15.44 -31.52
CA GLN A 200 18.20 -15.01 -32.93
C GLN A 200 19.53 -14.70 -33.65
N THR A 201 20.55 -15.55 -33.53
CA THR A 201 21.73 -15.47 -34.42
C THR A 201 22.17 -16.87 -34.86
N GLY A 202 21.41 -17.49 -35.76
CA GLY A 202 21.85 -18.75 -36.34
C GLY A 202 20.86 -19.43 -37.27
N VAL A 203 20.24 -18.70 -38.21
CA VAL A 203 19.65 -19.32 -39.43
C VAL A 203 19.76 -18.34 -40.60
N GLU A 204 20.97 -17.94 -40.98
CA GLU A 204 21.28 -17.47 -42.34
C GLU A 204 22.77 -17.78 -42.61
N ALA A 205 23.02 -18.94 -43.22
CA ALA A 205 24.15 -19.25 -44.10
C ALA A 205 23.98 -20.68 -44.63
#